data_AF-A0A031HQ43-F1
#
_entry.id   AF-A0A031HQ43-F1
#
_cell.length_a   1.000
_cell.length_b   1.000
_cell.length_c   1.000
_cell.angle_alpha   90.00
_cell.angle_beta   90.00
_cell.angle_gamma   90.00
#
_symmetry.space_group_name_H-M   'P 1'
#
loop_
_entity.id
_entity.type
_entity.pdbx_description
1 polymer ?
#
loop_
_entity_poly.entity_id
_entity_poly.type
_entity_poly.pdbx_seq_one_letter_code
_entity_poly.pdbx_strand_id
1 'polypeptide(L)'
;MGIKGTLAGFIDNVGLADAFNNQVEDPGKIRKPVLDGIRRAREQFASRGDDQTRVASRWWQIKNNVVAFTVKVGGEVLEINGAATNHLPVDRFAEFLTMFEQAVGEGEFDDELKDKGIGRPRPRPAPAKAGATDRVAVGQRHPSNDRADWDELTWAQRQKVSAFYRAGKNPNGTAISKVGYLPDAPLAD
;
A
#
# COMPACT_ATOMS: atom_id res chain seq x y z
N MET A 1 -34.61 45.11 14.62
CA MET A 1 -33.99 43.99 13.86
C MET A 1 -34.55 42.68 14.39
N GLY A 2 -34.96 41.77 13.52
CA GLY A 2 -35.51 40.47 13.94
C GLY A 2 -34.41 39.46 14.29
N ILE A 3 -34.70 38.57 15.24
CA ILE A 3 -33.80 37.51 15.75
C ILE A 3 -33.16 36.70 14.61
N LYS A 4 -33.86 36.49 13.49
CA LYS A 4 -33.34 35.79 12.31
C LYS A 4 -32.13 36.49 11.67
N GLY A 5 -32.11 37.82 11.64
CA GLY A 5 -30.98 38.59 11.11
C GLY A 5 -29.77 38.55 12.04
N THR A 6 -30.01 38.51 13.34
CA THR A 6 -28.97 38.33 14.37
C THR A 6 -28.36 36.92 14.28
N LEU A 7 -29.17 35.89 14.05
CA LEU A 7 -28.73 34.51 13.86
C LEU A 7 -27.90 34.31 12.59
N ALA A 8 -28.27 34.96 11.48
CA ALA A 8 -27.53 34.88 10.22
C ALA A 8 -26.09 35.43 10.34
N GLY A 9 -25.85 36.40 11.23
CA GLY A 9 -24.51 36.93 11.50
C GLY A 9 -23.57 35.95 12.21
N PHE A 10 -24.08 34.87 12.80
CA PHE A 10 -23.27 33.82 13.45
C PHE A 10 -22.96 32.64 12.52
N ILE A 11 -23.55 32.59 11.32
CA ILE A 11 -23.43 31.45 10.40
C ILE A 11 -22.45 31.81 9.29
N ASP A 12 -21.22 31.31 9.38
CA ASP A 12 -20.24 31.35 8.29
C ASP A 12 -20.09 29.94 7.68
N ASN A 13 -20.92 29.62 6.70
CA ASN A 13 -20.91 28.33 6.01
C ASN A 13 -19.73 28.17 5.02
N VAL A 14 -18.85 29.16 4.89
CA VAL A 14 -17.72 29.12 3.96
C VAL A 14 -16.42 28.97 4.76
N GLY A 15 -16.09 29.96 5.60
CA GLY A 15 -14.86 29.96 6.38
C GLY A 15 -14.85 28.92 7.50
N LEU A 16 -15.96 28.78 8.24
CA LEU A 16 -16.05 27.74 9.28
C LEU A 16 -16.24 26.35 8.70
N ALA A 17 -16.81 26.21 7.50
CA ALA A 17 -16.89 24.91 6.84
C ALA A 17 -15.51 24.43 6.39
N ASP A 18 -14.67 25.31 5.85
CA ASP A 18 -13.28 24.98 5.51
C ASP A 18 -12.43 24.70 6.75
N ALA A 19 -12.59 25.49 7.82
CA ALA A 19 -11.94 25.23 9.10
C ALA A 19 -12.40 23.92 9.75
N PHE A 20 -13.68 23.57 9.61
CA PHE A 20 -14.26 22.32 10.12
C PHE A 20 -13.75 21.10 9.33
N ASN A 21 -13.56 21.23 8.02
CA ASN A 21 -13.01 20.18 7.17
C ASN A 21 -11.48 20.07 7.25
N ASN A 22 -10.80 21.09 7.78
CA ASN A 22 -9.37 21.03 8.10
C ASN A 22 -9.16 20.07 9.27
N GLN A 23 -8.99 18.80 8.93
CA GLN A 23 -8.57 17.78 9.86
C GLN A 23 -7.15 18.14 10.32
N VAL A 24 -7.01 18.58 11.58
CA VAL A 24 -5.71 18.84 12.19
C VAL A 24 -4.89 17.55 12.06
N GLU A 25 -3.93 17.56 11.15
CA GLU A 25 -3.11 16.38 10.89
C GLU A 25 -2.26 16.11 12.12
N ASP A 26 -2.44 14.94 12.72
CA ASP A 26 -1.66 14.49 13.86
C ASP A 26 -0.21 14.23 13.39
N PRO A 27 0.79 15.00 13.85
CA PRO A 27 2.19 14.84 13.44
C PRO A 27 2.72 13.43 13.77
N GLY A 28 2.19 12.78 14.81
CA GLY A 28 2.53 11.40 15.14
C GLY A 28 2.16 10.42 14.04
N LYS A 29 1.02 10.63 13.34
CA LYS A 29 0.59 9.79 12.22
C LYS A 29 1.44 9.99 10.97
N ILE A 30 1.92 11.21 10.76
CA ILE A 30 2.80 11.56 9.63
C ILE A 30 4.19 10.93 9.82
N ARG A 31 4.73 10.97 11.04
CA ARG A 31 6.05 10.44 11.39
C ARG A 31 6.11 8.90 11.44
N LYS A 32 5.01 8.26 11.84
CA LYS A 32 4.93 6.80 12.07
C LYS A 32 5.52 5.94 10.94
N PRO A 33 5.22 6.16 9.64
CA PRO A 33 5.76 5.34 8.56
C PRO A 33 7.28 5.47 8.42
N VAL A 34 7.82 6.64 8.73
CA VAL A 34 9.26 6.90 8.70
C VAL A 34 9.92 6.17 9.86
N LEU A 35 9.41 6.35 11.09
CA LEU A 35 9.92 5.67 12.29
C LEU A 35 9.89 4.14 12.16
N ASP A 36 8.78 3.58 11.64
CA ASP A 36 8.68 2.15 11.38
C ASP A 36 9.73 1.68 10.36
N GLY A 37 10.02 2.49 9.34
CA GLY A 37 11.05 2.20 8.36
C GLY A 37 12.47 2.31 8.92
N ILE A 38 12.75 3.26 9.81
CA ILE A 38 14.04 3.39 10.52
C ILE A 38 14.28 2.15 11.38
N ARG A 39 13.28 1.71 12.16
CA ARG A 39 13.36 0.49 12.97
C ARG A 39 13.68 -0.72 12.09
N ARG A 40 12.97 -0.89 10.97
CA ARG A 40 13.23 -1.97 10.01
C ARG A 40 14.64 -1.87 9.41
N ALA A 41 15.10 -0.68 9.07
CA ALA A 41 16.45 -0.50 8.52
C ALA A 41 17.53 -0.92 9.54
N ARG A 42 17.34 -0.59 10.82
CA ARG A 42 18.22 -1.00 11.92
C ARG A 42 18.24 -2.51 12.10
N GLU A 43 17.06 -3.15 12.15
CA GLU A 43 16.93 -4.60 12.27
C GLU A 43 17.57 -5.33 11.08
N GLN A 44 17.34 -4.84 9.86
CA GLN A 44 17.95 -5.38 8.63
C GLN A 44 19.47 -5.24 8.66
N PHE A 45 19.98 -4.10 9.12
CA PHE A 45 21.41 -3.85 9.20
C PHE A 45 22.08 -4.68 10.29
N ALA A 46 21.44 -4.87 11.43
CA ALA A 46 21.93 -5.75 12.50
C ALA A 46 21.90 -7.23 12.10
N SER A 47 20.88 -7.64 11.34
CA SER A 47 20.72 -9.02 10.86
C SER A 47 21.49 -9.31 9.56
N ARG A 48 22.39 -8.41 9.14
CA ARG A 48 23.16 -8.57 7.89
C ARG A 48 24.09 -9.78 8.02
N GLY A 49 23.79 -10.86 7.30
CA GLY A 49 24.74 -11.93 7.00
C GLY A 49 25.60 -11.59 5.77
N ASP A 50 26.60 -12.41 5.48
CA ASP A 50 27.47 -12.26 4.30
C ASP A 50 26.71 -12.44 2.96
N ASP A 51 25.59 -13.17 2.97
CA ASP A 51 24.80 -13.44 1.78
C ASP A 51 23.70 -12.37 1.58
N GLN A 52 24.10 -11.22 1.02
CA GLN A 52 23.23 -10.05 0.83
C GLN A 52 22.30 -10.13 -0.38
N THR A 53 21.76 -11.30 -0.69
CA THR A 53 20.84 -11.48 -1.81
C THR A 53 19.37 -11.29 -1.36
N ARG A 54 18.86 -10.09 -1.65
CA ARG A 54 17.43 -9.79 -1.91
C ARG A 54 16.47 -9.68 -0.72
N VAL A 55 16.67 -8.66 0.13
CA VAL A 55 15.50 -8.04 0.79
C VAL A 55 14.96 -6.95 -0.14
N ALA A 56 13.76 -7.18 -0.70
CA ALA A 56 13.05 -6.16 -1.46
C ALA A 56 12.75 -4.97 -0.54
N SER A 57 12.94 -3.74 -1.05
CA SER A 57 12.61 -2.48 -0.33
C SER A 57 13.52 -2.08 0.84
N ARG A 58 14.80 -2.50 0.87
CA ARG A 58 15.79 -1.94 1.82
C ARG A 58 16.12 -0.48 1.48
N TRP A 59 16.25 0.35 2.52
CA TRP A 59 16.67 1.75 2.39
C TRP A 59 18.18 1.93 2.25
N TRP A 60 18.96 0.87 2.34
CA TRP A 60 20.41 0.95 2.31
C TRP A 60 21.03 -0.12 1.40
N GLN A 61 22.21 0.19 0.87
CA GLN A 61 23.05 -0.74 0.12
C GLN A 61 24.50 -0.55 0.57
N ILE A 62 25.25 -1.65 0.71
CA ILE A 62 26.67 -1.59 1.08
C ILE A 62 27.52 -1.91 -0.14
N LYS A 63 28.49 -1.05 -0.43
CA LYS A 63 29.52 -1.29 -1.45
C LYS A 63 30.81 -0.63 -0.99
N ASN A 64 31.94 -1.35 -1.09
CA ASN A 64 33.26 -0.82 -0.73
C ASN A 64 33.33 -0.17 0.67
N ASN A 65 32.71 -0.80 1.67
CA ASN A 65 32.60 -0.28 3.04
C ASN A 65 31.87 1.08 3.18
N VAL A 66 31.08 1.46 2.17
CA VAL A 66 30.20 2.64 2.17
C VAL A 66 28.75 2.18 2.08
N VAL A 67 27.90 2.80 2.87
CA VAL A 67 26.45 2.64 2.84
C VAL A 67 25.85 3.73 1.96
N ALA A 68 25.20 3.36 0.87
CA ALA A 68 24.29 4.24 0.15
C ALA A 68 22.90 4.13 0.79
N PHE A 69 22.41 5.22 1.37
CA PHE A 69 21.15 5.29 2.11
C PHE A 69 20.13 6.17 1.38
N THR A 70 18.96 5.59 1.08
CA THR A 70 17.84 6.23 0.38
C THR A 70 16.55 5.92 1.12
N VAL A 71 15.92 6.95 1.70
CA VAL A 71 14.66 6.78 2.43
C VAL A 71 13.50 6.84 1.45
N LYS A 72 12.78 5.74 1.31
CA LYS A 72 11.58 5.65 0.46
C LYS A 72 10.37 5.31 1.30
N VAL A 73 9.40 6.24 1.39
CA VAL A 73 8.20 6.09 2.20
C VAL A 73 6.98 6.42 1.35
N GLY A 74 6.03 5.49 1.29
CA GLY A 74 4.79 5.68 0.54
C GLY A 74 4.95 5.80 -0.98
N GLY A 75 6.16 5.65 -1.53
CA GLY A 75 6.46 5.89 -2.95
C GLY A 75 7.22 7.19 -3.20
N GLU A 76 7.36 8.05 -2.19
CA GLU A 76 8.21 9.24 -2.24
C GLU A 76 9.60 8.95 -1.69
N VAL A 77 10.58 9.72 -2.17
CA VAL A 77 11.93 9.75 -1.62
C VAL A 77 12.02 10.92 -0.65
N LEU A 78 12.39 10.66 0.60
CA LEU A 78 12.73 11.71 1.56
C LEU A 78 14.18 12.13 1.31
N GLU A 79 14.39 13.44 1.19
CA GLU A 79 15.73 13.99 1.02
C GLU A 79 16.28 14.28 2.41
N ILE A 80 17.53 13.93 2.66
CA ILE A 80 18.20 14.30 3.91
C ILE A 80 19.35 15.18 3.48
N ASN A 81 19.37 16.41 4.00
CA ASN A 81 20.36 17.43 3.62
C ASN A 81 20.39 17.73 2.11
N GLY A 82 19.20 17.80 1.47
CA GLY A 82 19.07 18.07 0.03
C GLY A 82 19.53 16.94 -0.89
N ALA A 83 19.85 15.77 -0.34
CA ALA A 83 20.26 14.61 -1.10
C ALA A 83 19.26 13.46 -0.97
N ALA A 84 18.82 12.92 -2.10
CA ALA A 84 17.98 11.73 -2.17
C ALA A 84 18.72 10.46 -1.71
N THR A 85 20.04 10.40 -1.90
CA THR A 85 20.88 9.28 -1.48
C THR A 85 22.10 9.78 -0.74
N ASN A 86 22.21 9.42 0.52
CA ASN A 86 23.30 9.81 1.40
C ASN A 86 24.31 8.68 1.52
N HIS A 87 25.60 9.01 1.44
CA HIS A 87 26.68 8.03 1.52
C HIS A 87 27.35 8.14 2.89
N LEU A 88 27.35 7.05 3.64
CA LEU A 88 27.81 7.01 5.02
C LEU A 88 28.83 5.88 5.20
N PRO A 89 29.84 6.04 6.06
CA PRO A 89 30.69 4.91 6.46
C PRO A 89 29.85 3.84 7.14
N VAL A 90 30.11 2.57 6.83
CA VAL A 90 29.38 1.43 7.43
C VAL A 90 29.41 1.47 8.95
N ASP A 91 30.54 1.85 9.54
CA ASP A 91 30.73 1.87 10.99
C ASP A 91 29.87 2.92 11.69
N ARG A 92 29.48 3.98 10.98
CA ARG A 92 28.66 5.08 11.52
C ARG A 92 27.17 4.94 11.21
N PHE A 93 26.79 3.97 10.39
CA PHE A 93 25.41 3.87 9.93
C PHE A 93 24.42 3.55 11.05
N ALA A 94 24.80 2.72 12.03
CA ALA A 94 23.94 2.41 13.17
C ALA A 94 23.68 3.64 14.05
N GLU A 95 24.71 4.45 14.30
CA GLU A 95 24.63 5.69 15.06
C GLU A 95 23.79 6.74 14.32
N PHE A 96 24.00 6.85 13.00
CA PHE A 96 23.21 7.71 12.13
C PHE A 96 21.71 7.38 12.20
N LEU A 97 21.33 6.09 12.16
CA LEU A 97 19.92 5.70 12.27
C LEU A 97 19.30 6.10 13.61
N THR A 98 20.08 6.13 14.70
CA THR A 98 19.61 6.59 16.02
C THR A 98 19.40 8.10 16.05
N MET A 99 20.34 8.88 15.54
CA MET A 99 20.16 10.34 15.41
C MET A 99 19.01 10.69 14.48
N PHE A 100 18.86 9.94 13.39
CA PHE A 100 17.77 10.13 12.44
C PHE A 100 16.39 9.82 13.06
N GLU A 101 16.30 8.77 13.89
CA GLU A 101 15.09 8.48 14.67
C GLU A 101 14.71 9.64 15.60
N GLN A 102 15.71 10.20 16.28
CA GLN A 102 15.52 11.33 17.19
C GLN A 102 15.05 12.59 16.44
N ALA A 103 15.70 12.96 15.34
CA ALA A 103 15.32 14.13 14.55
C ALA A 103 13.89 14.03 13.98
N VAL A 104 13.49 12.84 13.51
CA VAL A 104 12.09 12.58 13.11
C VAL A 104 11.15 12.63 14.31
N GLY A 105 11.57 12.14 15.47
CA GLY A 105 10.83 12.23 16.72
C GLY A 105 10.65 13.66 17.25
N GLU A 106 11.60 14.55 16.99
CA GLU A 106 11.54 15.98 17.33
C GLU A 106 10.72 16.78 16.32
N GLY A 107 10.52 16.24 15.10
CA GLY A 107 9.70 16.84 14.06
C GLY A 107 10.47 17.70 13.07
N GLU A 108 11.79 17.58 13.00
CA GLU A 108 12.62 18.33 12.06
C GLU A 108 12.26 18.07 10.59
N PHE A 109 11.59 16.95 10.31
CA PHE A 109 11.15 16.54 8.98
C PHE A 109 9.64 16.75 8.74
N ASP A 110 8.89 17.33 9.68
CA ASP A 110 7.43 17.40 9.57
C ASP A 110 6.95 18.16 8.34
N ASP A 111 7.61 19.26 8.00
CA ASP A 111 7.23 20.10 6.86
C ASP A 111 7.51 19.37 5.53
N GLU A 112 8.68 18.73 5.39
CA GLU A 112 8.97 17.89 4.22
C GLU A 112 8.03 16.69 4.09
N LEU A 113 7.67 16.07 5.21
CA LEU A 113 6.74 14.94 5.23
C LEU A 113 5.33 15.37 4.83
N LYS A 114 4.88 16.55 5.27
CA LYS A 114 3.60 17.14 4.87
C LYS A 114 3.60 17.50 3.38
N ASP A 115 4.65 18.17 2.90
CA ASP A 115 4.78 18.58 1.50
C ASP A 115 4.75 17.37 0.56
N LYS A 116 5.44 16.29 0.94
CA LYS A 116 5.46 15.03 0.18
C LYS A 116 4.20 14.17 0.39
N GLY A 117 3.27 14.61 1.24
CA GLY A 117 2.07 13.85 1.58
C GLY A 117 2.38 12.47 2.19
N ILE A 118 3.54 12.33 2.84
CA ILE A 118 3.95 11.10 3.49
C ILE A 118 3.09 10.89 4.74
N GLY A 119 2.55 9.69 4.92
CA GLY A 119 1.62 9.40 6.03
C GLY A 119 0.18 9.85 5.79
N ARG A 120 -0.11 10.62 4.72
CA ARG A 120 -1.49 10.79 4.27
C ARG A 120 -2.01 9.45 3.74
N PRO A 121 -3.28 9.10 4.01
CA PRO A 121 -3.92 8.00 3.33
C PRO A 121 -3.97 8.37 1.84
N ARG A 122 -3.04 7.83 1.05
CA ARG A 122 -3.17 7.89 -0.40
C ARG A 122 -4.53 7.28 -0.72
N PRO A 123 -5.37 7.92 -1.55
CA PRO A 123 -6.57 7.28 -2.01
C PRO A 123 -6.10 5.97 -2.62
N ARG A 124 -6.42 4.83 -1.96
CA ARG A 124 -6.24 3.54 -2.61
C ARG A 124 -6.99 3.71 -3.92
N PRO A 125 -6.36 3.44 -5.08
CA PRO A 125 -7.16 3.31 -6.28
C PRO A 125 -8.27 2.35 -5.89
N ALA A 126 -9.52 2.83 -5.93
CA ALA A 126 -10.67 2.00 -5.68
C ALA A 126 -10.39 0.73 -6.48
N PRO A 127 -10.39 -0.46 -5.83
CA PRO A 127 -9.93 -1.68 -6.49
C PRO A 127 -10.53 -1.65 -7.87
N ALA A 128 -9.67 -1.52 -8.89
CA ALA A 128 -10.12 -1.31 -10.25
C ALA A 128 -11.28 -2.26 -10.41
N LYS A 129 -12.47 -1.75 -10.74
CA LYS A 129 -13.65 -2.59 -10.96
C LYS A 129 -13.18 -3.58 -12.02
N ALA A 130 -12.64 -4.72 -11.59
CA ALA A 130 -12.35 -5.87 -12.41
C ALA A 130 -13.69 -6.06 -13.08
N GLY A 131 -13.68 -5.84 -14.40
CA GLY A 131 -14.86 -5.42 -15.15
C GLY A 131 -16.08 -6.11 -14.58
N ALA A 132 -17.12 -5.34 -14.27
CA ALA A 132 -18.42 -5.92 -14.02
C ALA A 132 -18.84 -6.62 -15.32
N THR A 133 -18.26 -7.79 -15.58
CA THR A 133 -18.85 -8.85 -16.38
C THR A 133 -20.08 -9.21 -15.60
N ASP A 134 -21.15 -8.51 -15.96
CA ASP A 134 -22.51 -8.98 -16.00
C ASP A 134 -22.80 -10.12 -15.02
N ARG A 135 -22.79 -9.78 -13.72
CA ARG A 135 -23.23 -10.67 -12.63
C ARG A 135 -24.73 -10.99 -12.72
N VAL A 136 -25.42 -10.50 -13.76
CA VAL A 136 -26.86 -10.72 -13.98
C VAL A 136 -27.14 -12.10 -14.60
N ALA A 137 -26.16 -12.73 -15.27
CA ALA A 137 -26.38 -14.03 -15.93
C ALA A 137 -25.97 -15.27 -15.11
N VAL A 138 -25.14 -15.14 -14.07
CA VAL A 138 -24.64 -16.28 -13.28
C VAL A 138 -25.01 -16.05 -11.80
N GLY A 139 -26.30 -16.15 -11.50
CA GLY A 139 -26.80 -16.09 -10.12
C GLY A 139 -26.14 -17.16 -9.27
N GLN A 140 -25.44 -16.77 -8.20
CA GLN A 140 -24.91 -17.58 -7.09
C GLN A 140 -24.10 -18.86 -7.39
N ARG A 141 -23.89 -19.22 -8.65
CA ARG A 141 -23.18 -20.44 -9.07
C ARG A 141 -21.68 -20.17 -9.07
N HIS A 142 -20.93 -20.99 -8.34
CA HIS A 142 -19.48 -20.89 -8.24
C HIS A 142 -18.88 -22.29 -8.37
N PRO A 143 -17.75 -22.48 -9.09
CA PRO A 143 -17.19 -23.82 -9.31
C PRO A 143 -16.87 -24.57 -8.02
N SER A 144 -16.60 -23.86 -6.91
CA SER A 144 -16.40 -24.51 -5.61
C SER A 144 -17.62 -25.20 -5.02
N ASN A 145 -18.81 -24.81 -5.45
CA ASN A 145 -20.08 -25.33 -4.94
C ASN A 145 -20.71 -26.31 -5.93
N ASP A 146 -20.46 -26.11 -7.22
CA ASP A 146 -21.17 -26.81 -8.28
C ASP A 146 -20.36 -27.94 -8.94
N ARG A 147 -19.04 -28.00 -8.70
CA ARG A 147 -18.16 -29.01 -9.30
C ARG A 147 -18.04 -30.24 -8.40
N ALA A 148 -18.27 -31.43 -8.94
CA ALA A 148 -18.32 -32.67 -8.17
C ALA A 148 -16.95 -33.09 -7.61
N ASP A 149 -15.87 -32.90 -8.37
CA ASP A 149 -14.49 -33.25 -8.01
C ASP A 149 -13.74 -32.10 -7.32
N TRP A 150 -14.42 -31.06 -6.84
CA TRP A 150 -13.76 -29.87 -6.29
C TRP A 150 -12.79 -30.19 -5.15
N ASP A 151 -13.18 -31.11 -4.27
CA ASP A 151 -12.36 -31.51 -3.13
C ASP A 151 -11.19 -32.44 -3.52
N GLU A 152 -11.26 -33.09 -4.68
CA GLU A 152 -10.22 -33.95 -5.23
C GLU A 152 -9.16 -33.14 -6.02
N LEU A 153 -9.50 -31.93 -6.46
CA LEU A 153 -8.56 -31.03 -7.13
C LEU A 153 -7.44 -30.57 -6.18
N THR A 154 -6.22 -30.54 -6.71
CA THR A 154 -5.09 -29.87 -6.06
C THR A 154 -5.33 -28.37 -5.94
N TRP A 155 -4.64 -27.72 -4.99
CA TRP A 155 -4.74 -26.27 -4.81
C TRP A 155 -4.43 -25.47 -6.10
N ALA A 156 -3.43 -25.89 -6.87
CA ALA A 156 -3.07 -25.25 -8.13
C ALA A 156 -4.20 -25.37 -9.19
N GLN A 157 -4.85 -26.53 -9.27
CA GLN A 157 -5.98 -26.73 -10.18
C GLN A 157 -7.20 -25.90 -9.76
N ARG A 158 -7.49 -25.79 -8.45
CA ARG A 158 -8.57 -24.91 -7.93
C ARG A 158 -8.32 -23.43 -8.27
N GLN A 159 -7.07 -22.98 -8.20
CA GLN A 159 -6.68 -21.63 -8.62
C GLN A 159 -6.93 -21.43 -10.13
N LYS A 160 -6.54 -22.40 -10.96
CA LYS A 160 -6.74 -22.34 -12.42
C LYS A 160 -8.23 -22.29 -12.79
N VAL A 161 -9.07 -23.15 -12.19
CA VAL A 161 -10.54 -23.14 -12.37
C VAL A 161 -11.14 -21.80 -11.95
N SER A 162 -10.74 -21.28 -10.80
CA SER A 162 -11.22 -19.99 -10.28
C SER A 162 -10.80 -18.82 -11.17
N ALA A 163 -9.60 -18.87 -11.76
CA ALA A 163 -9.13 -17.88 -12.72
C ALA A 163 -9.94 -17.90 -14.02
N PHE A 164 -10.25 -19.09 -14.56
CA PHE A 164 -11.13 -19.23 -15.72
C PHE A 164 -12.53 -18.69 -15.45
N TYR A 165 -13.12 -19.04 -14.31
CA TYR A 165 -14.45 -18.57 -13.93
C TYR A 165 -14.51 -17.05 -13.78
N ARG A 166 -13.51 -16.43 -13.13
CA ARG A 166 -13.40 -14.95 -13.05
C ARG A 166 -13.24 -14.29 -14.42
N ALA A 167 -12.66 -14.99 -15.38
CA ALA A 167 -12.55 -14.56 -16.78
C ALA A 167 -13.81 -14.85 -17.62
N GLY A 168 -14.89 -15.35 -17.02
CA GLY A 168 -16.13 -15.72 -17.72
C GLY A 168 -16.00 -16.98 -18.58
N LYS A 169 -15.09 -17.89 -18.21
CA LYS A 169 -14.80 -19.13 -18.93
C LYS A 169 -15.03 -20.36 -18.05
N ASN A 170 -15.37 -21.47 -18.69
CA ASN A 170 -15.38 -22.79 -18.09
C ASN A 170 -13.94 -23.31 -17.88
N PRO A 171 -13.73 -24.35 -17.06
CA PRO A 171 -12.41 -24.96 -16.84
C PRO A 171 -11.67 -25.38 -18.11
N ASN A 172 -12.40 -25.76 -19.16
CA ASN A 172 -11.85 -26.11 -20.48
C ASN A 172 -11.50 -24.88 -21.36
N GLY A 173 -11.60 -23.66 -20.82
CA GLY A 173 -11.29 -22.42 -21.52
C GLY A 173 -12.40 -21.87 -22.42
N THR A 174 -13.52 -22.58 -22.58
CA THR A 174 -14.67 -22.10 -23.36
C THR A 174 -15.39 -20.95 -22.65
N ALA A 175 -15.91 -19.99 -23.41
CA ALA A 175 -16.64 -18.87 -22.81
C ALA A 175 -18.02 -19.31 -22.30
N ILE A 176 -18.34 -19.03 -21.04
CA ILE A 176 -19.63 -19.36 -20.40
C ILE A 176 -20.78 -18.71 -21.19
N SER A 177 -20.57 -17.50 -21.73
CA SER A 177 -21.54 -16.79 -22.55
C SER A 177 -21.87 -17.48 -23.89
N LYS A 178 -21.05 -18.42 -24.36
CA LYS A 178 -21.24 -19.11 -25.65
C LYS A 178 -21.80 -20.51 -25.49
N VAL A 179 -21.35 -21.27 -24.49
CA VAL A 179 -21.68 -22.69 -24.33
C VAL A 179 -22.43 -23.00 -23.03
N GLY A 180 -22.74 -21.98 -22.23
CA GLY A 180 -23.33 -22.15 -20.91
C GLY A 180 -22.30 -22.49 -19.84
N TYR A 181 -22.77 -22.52 -18.59
CA TYR A 181 -21.95 -22.81 -17.41
C TYR A 181 -21.75 -24.32 -17.26
N LEU A 182 -20.48 -24.77 -17.32
CA LEU A 182 -20.06 -26.17 -17.26
C LEU A 182 -18.93 -26.32 -16.22
N PRO A 183 -19.27 -26.44 -14.92
CA PRO A 183 -18.28 -26.49 -13.84
C PRO A 183 -17.42 -27.76 -13.85
N ASP A 184 -17.97 -28.88 -14.35
CA ASP A 184 -17.29 -30.19 -14.41
C ASP A 184 -16.49 -30.40 -15.71
N ALA A 185 -16.32 -29.36 -16.54
CA ALA A 185 -15.53 -29.49 -17.74
C ALA A 185 -14.06 -29.87 -17.39
N PRO A 186 -13.38 -30.65 -18.25
CA PRO A 186 -11.97 -30.97 -18.06
C PRO A 186 -11.16 -29.69 -18.01
N LEU A 187 -10.17 -29.64 -17.12
CA LEU A 187 -9.30 -28.49 -17.01
C LEU A 187 -8.46 -28.40 -18.29
N ALA A 188 -8.49 -27.26 -18.98
CA ALA A 188 -7.59 -27.02 -20.10
C ALA A 188 -6.15 -27.13 -19.61
N ASP A 189 -5.28 -27.76 -20.41
CA ASP A 189 -3.85 -27.92 -20.11
C ASP A 189 -3.12 -26.58 -19.94
#